data_AF-A0A496XIH5-F1
#
_entry.id   AF-A0A496XIH5-F1
#
_cell.length_a   1.000
_cell.length_b   1.000
_cell.length_c   1.000
_cell.angle_alpha   90.00
_cell.angle_beta   90.00
_cell.angle_gamma   90.00
#
_symmetry.space_group_name_H-M   'P 1'
#
loop_
_entity.id
_entity.type
_entity.pdbx_description
1 polymer ?
#
loop_
_entity_poly.entity_id
_entity_poly.type
_entity_poly.pdbx_seq_one_letter_code
_entity_poly.pdbx_strand_id
1 'polypeptide(L)'
;MELFKLYTWMRAALLAVLLLAGQIAVSRLQSDVGIWPLSSAIAAEEKKKDTRATRRTPALRNKVYEKLVEAQAAAEEKDLGKASKILDAMIATGGKRALNSYELANVYNLYAFIYYSHEDYANALKAYENVVAQPDIPIAMEVNTRFTIAQLYFVQEQWQQGIDALLDWFKVTENPNANAYVLLAQGYYQTKDYDRALLNVKKAISMYKAKDKLPKEQWYNLARFLYFEQNDINKTVEVLEELLQYYPKKQYWVQLSHMYGEQQKESEQLSAMETAYVQGMLDKGTEQVTMAYLYLNAEVPYKAARVMDKGLKNDSIEGKSKNWEIAGSAWRQAQEIDKAIPAMEEAASRSDKGELYTRLGNVYLDGVQYKKAITALNKGLSRGGVKRPDTARLVLGMAYFNTRQYPKAREAFVAAGRDERSAKYANQWIKYMDTELARQKSLQDG
;
A
#
# COMPACT_ATOMS: atom_id res chain seq x y z
N MET A 1 21.13 9.80 14.53
CA MET A 1 20.81 8.37 14.63
C MET A 1 19.92 8.24 15.86
N GLU A 2 18.74 7.61 15.79
CA GLU A 2 17.65 7.60 16.83
C GLU A 2 16.47 8.59 16.69
N LEU A 3 16.21 9.22 15.52
CA LEU A 3 14.97 10.00 15.31
C LEU A 3 14.16 9.64 14.06
N PHE A 4 14.57 8.62 13.30
CA PHE A 4 13.93 8.23 12.04
C PHE A 4 12.97 7.02 12.16
N LYS A 5 12.83 6.41 13.34
CA LYS A 5 12.04 5.19 13.53
C LYS A 5 10.56 5.40 13.91
N LEU A 6 10.15 6.60 14.34
CA LEU A 6 8.76 6.83 14.78
C LEU A 6 7.80 7.31 13.68
N TYR A 7 8.30 7.83 12.55
CA TYR A 7 7.43 8.42 11.51
C TYR A 7 7.04 7.45 10.39
N THR A 8 7.71 6.30 10.28
CA THR A 8 7.41 5.22 9.31
C THR A 8 6.21 4.37 9.72
N TRP A 9 5.93 4.24 11.02
CA TRP A 9 4.84 3.41 11.55
C TRP A 9 3.45 4.03 11.37
N MET A 10 3.33 5.36 11.37
CA MET A 10 2.04 6.03 11.20
C MET A 10 1.51 5.96 9.75
N ARG A 11 2.36 5.73 8.74
CA ARG A 11 1.92 5.68 7.33
C ARG A 11 1.55 4.26 6.86
N ALA A 12 2.09 3.22 7.48
CA ALA A 12 1.62 1.84 7.28
C ALA A 12 0.22 1.64 7.90
N ALA A 13 -0.06 2.26 9.05
CA ALA A 13 -1.40 2.23 9.66
C ALA A 13 -2.46 2.97 8.81
N LEU A 14 -2.11 4.08 8.16
CA LEU A 14 -3.05 4.85 7.32
C LEU A 14 -3.39 4.18 5.98
N LEU A 15 -2.54 3.28 5.46
CA LEU A 15 -2.86 2.49 4.27
C LEU A 15 -3.68 1.22 4.60
N ALA A 16 -3.54 0.67 5.81
CA ALA A 16 -4.40 -0.41 6.29
C ALA A 16 -5.84 0.06 6.58
N VAL A 17 -6.01 1.28 7.09
CA VAL A 17 -7.33 1.85 7.42
C VAL A 17 -8.15 2.20 6.15
N LEU A 18 -7.51 2.61 5.05
CA LEU A 18 -8.21 2.87 3.78
C LEU A 18 -8.54 1.60 2.98
N LEU A 19 -7.87 0.47 3.25
CA LEU A 19 -8.24 -0.83 2.66
C LEU A 19 -9.44 -1.48 3.35
N LEU A 20 -9.68 -1.17 4.63
CA LEU A 20 -10.83 -1.69 5.40
C LEU A 20 -12.13 -0.92 5.13
N ALA A 21 -12.07 0.41 4.92
CA ALA A 21 -13.28 1.20 4.61
C ALA A 21 -13.90 0.85 3.25
N GLY A 22 -13.10 0.36 2.28
CA GLY A 22 -13.59 -0.13 1.00
C GLY A 22 -14.26 -1.51 1.06
N GLN A 23 -13.99 -2.32 2.09
CA GLN A 23 -14.58 -3.65 2.22
C GLN A 23 -16.03 -3.64 2.71
N ILE A 24 -16.47 -2.57 3.39
CA ILE A 24 -17.85 -2.48 3.88
C ILE A 24 -18.81 -2.02 2.76
N ALA A 25 -18.33 -1.32 1.75
CA ALA A 25 -19.16 -0.87 0.63
C ALA A 25 -19.29 -1.92 -0.50
N VAL A 26 -18.28 -2.77 -0.71
CA VAL A 26 -18.28 -3.76 -1.81
C VAL A 26 -18.92 -5.10 -1.41
N SER A 27 -19.08 -5.38 -0.11
CA SER A 27 -19.90 -6.52 0.36
C SER A 27 -21.40 -6.33 0.08
N ARG A 28 -21.87 -5.10 -0.20
CA ARG A 28 -23.24 -4.82 -0.64
C ARG A 28 -23.54 -5.24 -2.09
N LEU A 29 -22.53 -5.68 -2.84
CA LEU A 29 -22.70 -6.25 -4.19
C LEU A 29 -22.55 -7.78 -4.22
N GLN A 30 -22.38 -8.42 -3.06
CA GLN A 30 -22.46 -9.89 -2.90
C GLN A 30 -23.64 -10.33 -2.03
N SER A 31 -24.52 -9.40 -1.63
CA SER A 31 -25.78 -9.69 -0.93
C SER A 31 -26.92 -10.14 -1.85
N ASP A 32 -26.64 -10.53 -3.10
CA ASP A 32 -27.60 -11.26 -3.95
C ASP A 32 -27.72 -12.74 -3.58
N VAL A 33 -27.11 -13.18 -2.47
CA VAL A 33 -27.23 -14.56 -1.96
C VAL A 33 -28.18 -14.61 -0.77
N GLY A 34 -29.43 -14.28 -1.05
CA GLY A 34 -30.57 -14.46 -0.16
C GLY A 34 -31.81 -14.93 -0.93
N ILE A 35 -31.62 -15.64 -2.03
CA ILE A 35 -32.69 -16.21 -2.84
C ILE A 35 -32.45 -17.72 -2.88
N TRP A 36 -33.40 -18.49 -2.35
CA TRP A 36 -33.57 -19.88 -2.76
C TRP A 36 -33.64 -19.94 -4.29
N PRO A 37 -32.83 -20.73 -5.01
CA PRO A 37 -33.37 -21.42 -6.16
C PRO A 37 -33.99 -22.71 -5.63
N LEU A 38 -35.33 -22.76 -5.61
CA LEU A 38 -35.99 -24.00 -6.00
C LEU A 38 -35.35 -24.40 -7.34
N SER A 39 -34.49 -25.42 -7.32
CA SER A 39 -33.88 -26.10 -8.47
C SER A 39 -33.49 -25.19 -9.66
N SER A 40 -32.28 -24.64 -9.67
CA SER A 40 -31.62 -24.30 -10.93
C SER A 40 -30.68 -25.43 -11.34
N ALA A 41 -30.96 -26.00 -12.50
CA ALA A 41 -30.16 -27.03 -13.13
C ALA A 41 -28.73 -26.51 -13.36
N ILE A 42 -27.77 -27.08 -12.64
CA ILE A 42 -26.35 -26.97 -12.96
C ILE A 42 -26.12 -27.82 -14.22
N ALA A 43 -25.57 -27.20 -15.27
CA ALA A 43 -25.11 -27.88 -16.47
C ALA A 43 -24.29 -29.12 -16.12
N ALA A 44 -24.57 -30.22 -16.82
CA ALA A 44 -24.04 -31.54 -16.54
C ALA A 44 -22.53 -31.63 -16.77
N GLU A 45 -21.74 -31.31 -15.75
CA GLU A 45 -20.53 -32.07 -15.44
C GLU A 45 -20.97 -33.35 -14.70
N GLU A 46 -20.42 -34.50 -15.08
CA GLU A 46 -20.71 -35.79 -14.46
C GLU A 46 -20.59 -35.71 -12.92
N LYS A 47 -21.73 -35.51 -12.26
CA LYS A 47 -21.82 -35.57 -10.80
C LYS A 47 -21.45 -36.98 -10.41
N LYS A 48 -20.26 -37.15 -9.80
CA LYS A 48 -19.99 -38.30 -8.92
C LYS A 48 -21.23 -38.52 -8.06
N LYS A 49 -21.79 -39.74 -8.11
CA LYS A 49 -22.94 -40.17 -7.31
C LYS A 49 -22.75 -39.68 -5.88
N ASP A 50 -23.74 -38.96 -5.37
CA ASP A 50 -23.74 -38.49 -3.99
C ASP A 50 -23.84 -39.72 -3.07
N THR A 51 -22.70 -40.17 -2.53
CA THR A 51 -22.59 -41.37 -1.68
C THR A 51 -22.95 -41.09 -0.21
N ARG A 52 -23.53 -39.92 0.10
CA ARG A 52 -23.89 -39.53 1.47
C ARG A 52 -24.81 -40.58 2.13
N ALA A 53 -24.53 -40.88 3.40
CA ALA A 53 -25.52 -41.49 4.27
C ALA A 53 -26.69 -40.50 4.43
N THR A 54 -27.82 -40.77 3.78
CA THR A 54 -29.01 -39.93 3.92
C THR A 54 -29.57 -40.03 5.33
N ARG A 55 -29.54 -38.93 6.08
CA ARG A 55 -30.24 -38.83 7.37
C ARG A 55 -31.74 -38.95 7.14
N ARG A 56 -32.44 -39.76 7.93
CA ARG A 56 -33.90 -39.89 7.84
C ARG A 56 -34.56 -38.63 8.43
N THR A 57 -34.83 -37.66 7.57
CA THR A 57 -35.47 -36.40 7.97
C THR A 57 -36.99 -36.53 7.98
N PRO A 58 -37.69 -36.02 9.00
CA PRO A 58 -39.15 -35.92 9.02
C PRO A 58 -39.71 -35.12 7.83
N ALA A 59 -40.90 -35.47 7.35
CA ALA A 59 -41.56 -34.72 6.28
C ALA A 59 -42.05 -33.34 6.76
N LEU A 60 -41.95 -32.33 5.89
CA LEU A 60 -42.57 -31.02 6.07
C LEU A 60 -44.07 -31.10 5.73
N ARG A 61 -44.95 -30.86 6.70
CA ARG A 61 -46.40 -30.91 6.49
C ARG A 61 -46.86 -29.69 5.68
N ASN A 62 -47.78 -29.89 4.72
CA ASN A 62 -48.30 -28.83 3.85
C ASN A 62 -48.80 -27.59 4.62
N LYS A 63 -49.56 -27.79 5.70
CA LYS A 63 -50.08 -26.67 6.52
C LYS A 63 -48.96 -25.84 7.18
N VAL A 64 -47.85 -26.49 7.53
CA VAL A 64 -46.67 -25.81 8.10
C VAL A 64 -45.94 -25.05 7.00
N TYR A 65 -45.78 -25.66 5.83
CA TYR A 65 -45.20 -24.99 4.66
C TYR A 65 -45.98 -23.73 4.26
N GLU A 66 -47.32 -23.81 4.16
CA GLU A 66 -48.17 -22.65 3.86
C GLU A 66 -47.95 -21.50 4.84
N LYS A 67 -47.80 -21.81 6.15
CA LYS A 67 -47.53 -20.81 7.17
C LYS A 67 -46.12 -20.23 7.12
N LEU A 68 -45.11 -21.03 6.77
CA LEU A 68 -43.76 -20.53 6.51
C LEU A 68 -43.74 -19.56 5.32
N VAL A 69 -44.45 -19.89 4.24
CA VAL A 69 -44.58 -19.01 3.06
C VAL A 69 -45.31 -17.72 3.42
N GLU A 70 -46.38 -17.78 4.23
CA GLU A 70 -47.08 -16.59 4.72
C GLU A 70 -46.15 -15.68 5.56
N ALA A 71 -45.37 -16.27 6.47
CA ALA A 71 -44.39 -15.53 7.26
C ALA A 71 -43.27 -14.94 6.40
N GLN A 72 -42.79 -15.68 5.40
CA GLN A 72 -41.77 -15.21 4.47
C GLN A 72 -42.27 -14.04 3.62
N ALA A 73 -43.48 -14.14 3.06
CA ALA A 73 -44.09 -13.05 2.30
C ALA A 73 -44.22 -11.78 3.16
N ALA A 74 -44.66 -11.91 4.42
CA ALA A 74 -44.70 -10.79 5.35
C ALA A 74 -43.29 -10.19 5.60
N ALA A 75 -42.26 -11.02 5.74
CA ALA A 75 -40.88 -10.55 5.90
C ALA A 75 -40.35 -9.84 4.65
N GLU A 76 -40.65 -10.34 3.45
CA GLU A 76 -40.28 -9.71 2.16
C GLU A 76 -40.99 -8.36 1.95
N GLU A 77 -42.24 -8.25 2.41
CA GLU A 77 -43.01 -6.98 2.48
C GLU A 77 -42.52 -6.03 3.59
N LYS A 78 -41.48 -6.41 4.34
CA LYS A 78 -40.94 -5.69 5.51
C LYS A 78 -41.93 -5.57 6.69
N ASP A 79 -43.02 -6.34 6.68
CA ASP A 79 -43.92 -6.49 7.83
C ASP A 79 -43.42 -7.61 8.77
N LEU A 80 -42.35 -7.28 9.47
CA LEU A 80 -41.60 -8.24 10.28
C LEU A 80 -42.33 -8.53 11.60
N GLY A 81 -43.12 -7.56 12.08
CA GLY A 81 -43.99 -7.78 13.24
C GLY A 81 -45.02 -8.86 12.94
N LYS A 82 -45.62 -8.84 11.74
CA LYS A 82 -46.51 -9.90 11.27
C LYS A 82 -45.75 -11.21 11.05
N ALA A 83 -44.59 -11.18 10.38
CA ALA A 83 -43.78 -12.37 10.16
C ALA A 83 -43.43 -13.08 11.48
N SER A 84 -42.87 -12.35 12.46
CA SER A 84 -42.53 -12.89 13.77
C SER A 84 -43.76 -13.44 14.52
N LYS A 85 -44.90 -12.75 14.47
CA LYS A 85 -46.16 -13.25 15.08
C LYS A 85 -46.63 -14.57 14.46
N ILE A 86 -46.50 -14.74 13.15
CA ILE A 86 -46.84 -15.99 12.47
C ILE A 86 -45.93 -17.10 12.99
N LEU A 87 -44.62 -16.86 13.07
CA LEU A 87 -43.65 -17.84 13.56
C LEU A 87 -43.86 -18.17 15.05
N ASP A 88 -44.15 -17.17 15.88
CA ASP A 88 -44.43 -17.34 17.32
C ASP A 88 -45.63 -18.27 17.51
N ALA A 89 -46.69 -18.07 16.72
CA ALA A 89 -47.88 -18.90 16.72
C ALA A 89 -47.60 -20.35 16.26
N MET A 90 -46.68 -20.53 15.31
CA MET A 90 -46.25 -21.86 14.87
C MET A 90 -45.51 -22.60 16.00
N ILE A 91 -44.62 -21.94 16.74
CA ILE A 91 -43.88 -22.54 17.87
C ILE A 91 -44.82 -22.83 19.05
N ALA A 92 -45.79 -21.96 19.33
CA ALA A 92 -46.74 -22.13 20.42
C ALA A 92 -47.71 -23.32 20.22
N THR A 93 -47.73 -23.94 19.04
CA THR A 93 -48.62 -25.07 18.73
C THR A 93 -48.14 -26.35 19.42
N GLY A 94 -48.93 -26.89 20.35
CA GLY A 94 -48.62 -28.11 21.11
C GLY A 94 -49.30 -29.40 20.64
N GLY A 95 -48.99 -30.51 21.33
CA GLY A 95 -49.64 -31.81 21.13
C GLY A 95 -49.37 -32.44 19.76
N LYS A 96 -50.38 -33.09 19.15
CA LYS A 96 -50.26 -33.73 17.82
C LYS A 96 -49.92 -32.76 16.68
N ARG A 97 -50.09 -31.45 16.90
CA ARG A 97 -49.78 -30.39 15.94
C ARG A 97 -48.41 -29.75 16.17
N ALA A 98 -47.69 -30.15 17.22
CA ALA A 98 -46.33 -29.69 17.47
C ALA A 98 -45.46 -29.91 16.23
N LEU A 99 -44.55 -28.97 15.98
CA LEU A 99 -43.61 -29.01 14.87
C LEU A 99 -42.64 -30.17 15.07
N ASN A 100 -42.37 -30.91 13.99
CA ASN A 100 -41.24 -31.85 14.01
C ASN A 100 -39.91 -31.09 13.89
N SER A 101 -38.79 -31.78 14.08
CA SER A 101 -37.47 -31.13 14.10
C SER A 101 -37.11 -30.41 12.80
N TYR A 102 -37.48 -30.95 11.64
CA TYR A 102 -37.24 -30.30 10.35
C TYR A 102 -38.10 -29.05 10.16
N GLU A 103 -39.37 -29.12 10.55
CA GLU A 103 -40.27 -27.97 10.54
C GLU A 103 -39.81 -26.86 11.48
N LEU A 104 -39.41 -27.22 12.70
CA LEU A 104 -38.89 -26.29 13.70
C LEU A 104 -37.56 -25.65 13.23
N ALA A 105 -36.70 -26.42 12.58
CA ALA A 105 -35.49 -25.90 11.95
C ALA A 105 -35.81 -24.85 10.87
N ASN A 106 -36.84 -25.05 10.04
CA ASN A 106 -37.23 -24.05 9.04
C ASN A 106 -37.82 -22.79 9.68
N VAL A 107 -38.56 -22.91 10.78
CA VAL A 107 -39.04 -21.75 11.55
C VAL A 107 -37.87 -20.94 12.08
N TYR A 108 -36.90 -21.58 12.73
CA TYR A 108 -35.70 -20.89 13.23
C TYR A 108 -34.85 -20.28 12.11
N ASN A 109 -34.75 -20.95 10.96
CA ASN A 109 -34.06 -20.41 9.79
C ASN A 109 -34.71 -19.10 9.29
N LEU A 110 -36.05 -19.02 9.32
CA LEU A 110 -36.77 -17.82 8.92
C LEU A 110 -36.66 -16.69 9.97
N TYR A 111 -36.67 -17.00 11.27
CA TYR A 111 -36.28 -16.03 12.30
C TYR A 111 -34.89 -15.47 12.06
N ALA A 112 -33.92 -16.35 11.75
CA ALA A 112 -32.55 -15.94 11.52
C ALA A 112 -32.44 -14.98 10.33
N PHE A 113 -33.19 -15.22 9.25
CA PHE A 113 -33.31 -14.30 8.12
C PHE A 113 -33.92 -12.95 8.52
N ILE A 114 -35.02 -12.95 9.29
CA ILE A 114 -35.68 -11.74 9.78
C ILE A 114 -34.71 -10.90 10.63
N TYR A 115 -34.02 -11.53 11.59
CA TYR A 115 -33.02 -10.84 12.42
C TYR A 115 -31.84 -10.32 11.60
N TYR A 116 -31.32 -11.13 10.68
CA TYR A 116 -30.19 -10.75 9.82
C TYR A 116 -30.52 -9.53 8.95
N SER A 117 -31.73 -9.48 8.36
CA SER A 117 -32.17 -8.33 7.54
C SER A 117 -32.28 -7.01 8.32
N HIS A 118 -32.29 -7.07 9.65
CA HIS A 118 -32.31 -5.92 10.57
C HIS A 118 -30.95 -5.64 11.20
N GLU A 119 -29.91 -6.33 10.73
CA GLU A 119 -28.57 -6.27 11.31
C GLU A 119 -28.54 -6.71 12.80
N ASP A 120 -29.57 -7.41 13.27
CA ASP A 120 -29.63 -8.05 14.59
C ASP A 120 -28.89 -9.38 14.55
N TYR A 121 -27.58 -9.30 14.37
CA TYR A 121 -26.71 -10.46 14.20
C TYR A 121 -26.69 -11.37 15.44
N ALA A 122 -26.91 -10.79 16.63
CA ALA A 122 -26.94 -11.54 17.89
C ALA A 122 -28.14 -12.50 17.95
N ASN A 123 -29.35 -12.02 17.61
CA ASN A 123 -30.52 -12.90 17.58
C ASN A 123 -30.57 -13.78 16.32
N ALA A 124 -30.02 -13.33 15.19
CA ALA A 124 -29.82 -14.18 14.02
C ALA A 124 -28.94 -15.40 14.34
N LEU A 125 -27.83 -15.17 15.05
CA LEU A 125 -26.92 -16.22 15.49
C LEU A 125 -27.64 -17.23 16.39
N LYS A 126 -28.36 -16.77 17.42
CA LYS A 126 -29.15 -17.66 18.29
C LYS A 126 -30.16 -18.48 17.49
N ALA A 127 -30.84 -17.87 16.52
CA ALA A 127 -31.81 -18.57 15.69
C ALA A 127 -31.13 -19.66 14.84
N TYR A 128 -29.98 -19.39 14.22
CA TYR A 128 -29.20 -20.40 13.50
C TYR A 128 -28.63 -21.49 14.42
N GLU A 129 -28.21 -21.16 15.64
CA GLU A 129 -27.81 -22.14 16.65
C GLU A 129 -28.96 -23.09 17.00
N ASN A 130 -30.19 -22.57 17.09
CA ASN A 130 -31.39 -23.39 17.29
C ASN A 130 -31.72 -24.29 16.08
N VAL A 131 -31.37 -23.89 14.85
CA VAL A 131 -31.48 -24.75 13.66
C VAL A 131 -30.58 -25.97 13.80
N VAL A 132 -29.29 -25.77 14.09
CA VAL A 132 -28.31 -26.87 14.18
C VAL A 132 -28.50 -27.76 15.41
N ALA A 133 -29.22 -27.26 16.43
CA ALA A 133 -29.63 -28.05 17.59
C ALA A 133 -30.75 -29.06 17.29
N GLN A 134 -31.46 -28.92 16.17
CA GLN A 134 -32.56 -29.82 15.83
C GLN A 134 -32.04 -31.20 15.38
N PRO A 135 -32.61 -32.31 15.90
CA PRO A 135 -32.24 -33.64 15.46
C PRO A 135 -32.76 -33.90 14.04
N ASP A 136 -32.11 -34.82 13.31
CA ASP A 136 -32.63 -35.35 12.04
C ASP A 136 -32.83 -34.34 10.90
N ILE A 137 -32.25 -33.13 10.99
CA ILE A 137 -32.29 -32.15 9.88
C ILE A 137 -31.46 -32.61 8.67
N PRO A 138 -31.78 -32.16 7.44
CA PRO A 138 -30.98 -32.49 6.26
C PRO A 138 -29.51 -32.09 6.42
N ILE A 139 -28.59 -32.96 6.02
CA ILE A 139 -27.13 -32.70 6.13
C ILE A 139 -26.76 -31.40 5.42
N ALA A 140 -27.33 -31.13 4.24
CA ALA A 140 -27.06 -29.89 3.51
C ALA A 140 -27.50 -28.64 4.28
N MET A 141 -28.62 -28.72 5.00
CA MET A 141 -29.10 -27.63 5.86
C MET A 141 -28.13 -27.41 7.02
N GLU A 142 -27.74 -28.48 7.72
CA GLU A 142 -26.79 -28.40 8.83
C GLU A 142 -25.45 -27.78 8.40
N VAL A 143 -24.86 -28.27 7.30
CA VAL A 143 -23.60 -27.78 6.75
C VAL A 143 -23.71 -26.31 6.36
N ASN A 144 -24.77 -25.91 5.66
CA ASN A 144 -24.94 -24.50 5.27
C ASN A 144 -25.12 -23.60 6.50
N THR A 145 -25.96 -23.98 7.46
CA THR A 145 -26.21 -23.18 8.65
C THR A 145 -24.96 -23.03 9.53
N ARG A 146 -24.18 -24.09 9.71
CA ARG A 146 -22.90 -24.01 10.44
C ARG A 146 -21.92 -23.03 9.80
N PHE A 147 -21.88 -22.96 8.46
CA PHE A 147 -21.07 -21.96 7.77
C PHE A 147 -21.56 -20.53 8.04
N THR A 148 -22.88 -20.31 7.97
CA THR A 148 -23.49 -19.00 8.26
C THR A 148 -23.20 -18.56 9.70
N ILE A 149 -23.28 -19.47 10.68
CA ILE A 149 -22.91 -19.21 12.08
C ILE A 149 -21.48 -18.67 12.17
N ALA A 150 -20.52 -19.33 11.51
CA ALA A 150 -19.14 -18.87 11.49
C ALA A 150 -19.02 -17.46 10.87
N GLN A 151 -19.69 -17.21 9.73
CA GLN A 151 -19.70 -15.89 9.09
C GLN A 151 -20.29 -14.80 9.99
N LEU A 152 -21.35 -15.10 10.74
CA LEU A 152 -21.94 -14.14 11.69
C LEU A 152 -21.01 -13.81 12.85
N TYR A 153 -20.23 -14.77 13.33
CA TYR A 153 -19.18 -14.49 14.30
C TYR A 153 -18.12 -13.55 13.70
N PHE A 154 -17.70 -13.76 12.45
CA PHE A 154 -16.78 -12.85 11.75
C PHE A 154 -17.35 -11.44 11.55
N VAL A 155 -18.62 -11.31 11.19
CA VAL A 155 -19.30 -10.00 11.03
C VAL A 155 -19.37 -9.24 12.36
N GLN A 156 -19.56 -9.96 13.47
CA GLN A 156 -19.58 -9.38 14.81
C GLN A 156 -18.18 -9.22 15.43
N GLU A 157 -17.11 -9.41 14.65
CA GLU A 157 -15.72 -9.35 15.10
C GLU A 157 -15.38 -10.32 16.25
N GLN A 158 -16.19 -11.36 16.42
CA GLN A 158 -15.98 -12.44 17.38
C GLN A 158 -15.02 -13.47 16.77
N TRP A 159 -13.77 -13.05 16.56
CA TRP A 159 -12.80 -13.76 15.73
C TRP A 159 -12.55 -15.20 16.19
N GLN A 160 -12.34 -15.41 17.50
CA GLN A 160 -12.05 -16.75 18.02
C GLN A 160 -13.27 -17.68 17.87
N GLN A 161 -14.47 -17.21 18.23
CA GLN A 161 -15.69 -18.00 18.03
C GLN A 161 -15.94 -18.31 16.55
N GLY A 162 -15.65 -17.37 15.65
CA GLY A 162 -15.76 -17.58 14.21
C GLY A 162 -14.78 -18.63 13.68
N ILE A 163 -13.54 -18.61 14.17
CA ILE A 163 -12.53 -19.64 13.87
C ILE A 163 -13.02 -21.00 14.36
N ASP A 164 -13.45 -21.10 15.62
CA ASP A 164 -13.87 -22.36 16.23
C ASP A 164 -15.10 -22.94 15.51
N ALA A 165 -16.10 -22.11 15.22
CA ALA A 165 -17.29 -22.50 14.46
C ALA A 165 -16.94 -22.95 13.03
N LEU A 166 -15.99 -22.27 12.37
CA LEU A 166 -15.56 -22.64 11.03
C LEU A 166 -14.76 -23.95 11.03
N LEU A 167 -13.93 -24.20 12.05
CA LEU A 167 -13.23 -25.48 12.22
C LEU A 167 -14.22 -26.63 12.47
N ASP A 168 -15.30 -26.40 13.22
CA ASP A 168 -16.38 -27.37 13.38
C ASP A 168 -17.11 -27.63 12.07
N TRP A 169 -17.35 -26.60 11.26
CA TRP A 169 -17.89 -26.75 9.92
C TRP A 169 -16.98 -27.59 9.01
N PHE A 170 -15.66 -27.42 9.10
CA PHE A 170 -14.69 -28.24 8.35
C PHE A 170 -14.77 -29.74 8.70
N LYS A 171 -15.14 -30.11 9.95
CA LYS A 171 -15.26 -31.52 10.36
C LYS A 171 -16.42 -32.25 9.68
N VAL A 172 -17.48 -31.53 9.33
CA VAL A 172 -18.71 -32.09 8.74
C VAL A 172 -18.82 -31.85 7.23
N THR A 173 -17.85 -31.14 6.63
CA THR A 173 -17.86 -30.80 5.21
C THR A 173 -16.88 -31.68 4.44
N GLU A 174 -17.41 -32.49 3.51
CA GLU A 174 -16.57 -33.40 2.69
C GLU A 174 -15.67 -32.66 1.69
N ASN A 175 -16.17 -31.58 1.08
CA ASN A 175 -15.45 -30.83 0.05
C ASN A 175 -15.45 -29.32 0.35
N PRO A 176 -14.66 -28.86 1.35
CA PRO A 176 -14.55 -27.44 1.64
C PRO A 176 -14.05 -26.66 0.42
N ASN A 177 -14.70 -25.54 0.11
CA ASN A 177 -14.28 -24.68 -1.01
C ASN A 177 -13.13 -23.74 -0.59
N ALA A 178 -12.44 -23.15 -1.57
CA ALA A 178 -11.30 -22.29 -1.31
C ALA A 178 -11.65 -21.02 -0.48
N ASN A 179 -12.86 -20.46 -0.63
CA ASN A 179 -13.26 -19.28 0.14
C ASN A 179 -13.36 -19.59 1.64
N ALA A 180 -13.74 -20.80 2.04
CA ALA A 180 -13.77 -21.20 3.45
C ALA A 180 -12.36 -21.17 4.07
N TYR A 181 -11.34 -21.62 3.34
CA TYR A 181 -9.95 -21.49 3.79
C TYR A 181 -9.50 -20.02 3.89
N VAL A 182 -9.93 -19.16 2.97
CA VAL A 182 -9.62 -17.72 3.06
C VAL A 182 -10.30 -17.06 4.25
N LEU A 183 -11.56 -17.41 4.54
CA LEU A 183 -12.26 -16.92 5.73
C LEU A 183 -11.54 -17.35 7.01
N LEU A 184 -11.10 -18.60 7.08
CA LEU A 184 -10.29 -19.10 8.19
C LEU A 184 -8.95 -18.36 8.30
N ALA A 185 -8.31 -18.08 7.16
CA ALA A 185 -7.07 -17.29 7.12
C ALA A 185 -7.28 -15.86 7.65
N GLN A 186 -8.40 -15.22 7.30
CA GLN A 186 -8.76 -13.89 7.80
C GLN A 186 -9.00 -13.92 9.31
N GLY A 187 -9.66 -14.96 9.83
CA GLY A 187 -9.81 -15.13 11.27
C GLY A 187 -8.48 -15.22 12.00
N TYR A 188 -7.59 -16.11 11.54
CA TYR A 188 -6.26 -16.23 12.11
C TYR A 188 -5.43 -14.96 11.97
N TYR A 189 -5.60 -14.21 10.88
CA TYR A 189 -4.96 -12.90 10.72
C TYR A 189 -5.41 -11.92 11.81
N GLN A 190 -6.72 -11.82 12.09
CA GLN A 190 -7.25 -10.93 13.12
C GLN A 190 -6.80 -11.33 14.55
N THR A 191 -6.64 -12.63 14.80
CA THR A 191 -6.09 -13.13 16.07
C THR A 191 -4.57 -13.16 16.12
N LYS A 192 -3.89 -12.63 15.08
CA LYS A 192 -2.43 -12.54 14.93
C LYS A 192 -1.71 -13.88 14.86
N ASP A 193 -2.43 -14.96 14.54
CA ASP A 193 -1.85 -16.27 14.22
C ASP A 193 -1.45 -16.30 12.73
N TYR A 194 -0.36 -15.58 12.41
CA TYR A 194 0.07 -15.38 11.02
C TYR A 194 0.49 -16.68 10.34
N ASP A 195 1.02 -17.66 11.08
CA ASP A 195 1.40 -18.97 10.55
C ASP A 195 0.19 -19.73 10.02
N ARG A 196 -0.89 -19.83 10.81
CA ARG A 196 -2.11 -20.48 10.37
C ARG A 196 -2.86 -19.65 9.33
N ALA A 197 -2.81 -18.32 9.41
CA ALA A 197 -3.36 -17.46 8.36
C ALA A 197 -2.70 -17.78 7.01
N LEU A 198 -1.36 -17.82 6.98
CA LEU A 198 -0.60 -18.07 5.77
C LEU A 198 -0.83 -19.48 5.23
N LEU A 199 -0.87 -20.49 6.11
CA LEU A 199 -1.18 -21.86 5.74
C LEU A 199 -2.52 -21.96 4.96
N ASN A 200 -3.56 -21.30 5.48
CA ASN A 200 -4.90 -21.39 4.94
C ASN A 200 -5.08 -20.59 3.63
N VAL A 201 -4.51 -19.38 3.52
CA VAL A 201 -4.58 -18.63 2.25
C VAL A 201 -3.79 -19.33 1.14
N LYS A 202 -2.64 -19.95 1.45
CA LYS A 202 -1.89 -20.78 0.49
C LYS A 202 -2.69 -22.00 0.04
N LYS A 203 -3.42 -22.64 0.95
CA LYS A 203 -4.33 -23.75 0.61
C LYS A 203 -5.38 -23.27 -0.40
N ALA A 204 -6.03 -22.13 -0.17
CA ALA A 204 -7.00 -21.58 -1.12
C ALA A 204 -6.40 -21.28 -2.50
N ILE A 205 -5.21 -20.65 -2.55
CA ILE A 205 -4.49 -20.35 -3.79
C ILE A 205 -4.16 -21.64 -4.55
N SER A 206 -3.58 -22.64 -3.86
CA SER A 206 -3.23 -23.93 -4.49
C SER A 206 -4.45 -24.68 -5.04
N MET A 207 -5.60 -24.62 -4.38
CA MET A 207 -6.84 -25.25 -4.87
C MET A 207 -7.32 -24.65 -6.19
N TYR A 208 -7.07 -23.37 -6.44
CA TYR A 208 -7.39 -22.72 -7.71
C TYR A 208 -6.35 -23.06 -8.79
N LYS A 209 -5.05 -22.95 -8.45
CA LYS A 209 -3.96 -23.32 -9.36
C LYS A 209 -4.07 -24.77 -9.83
N ALA A 210 -4.40 -25.71 -8.94
CA ALA A 210 -4.57 -27.13 -9.28
C ALA A 210 -5.77 -27.42 -10.21
N LYS A 211 -6.63 -26.43 -10.46
CA LYS A 211 -7.77 -26.51 -11.38
C LYS A 211 -7.59 -25.57 -12.57
N ASP A 212 -6.37 -25.09 -12.81
CA ASP A 212 -6.03 -24.10 -13.84
C ASP A 212 -6.90 -22.82 -13.77
N LYS A 213 -7.34 -22.47 -12.55
CA LYS A 213 -8.10 -21.24 -12.29
C LYS A 213 -7.19 -20.20 -11.67
N LEU A 214 -7.35 -18.95 -12.12
CA LEU A 214 -6.64 -17.80 -11.57
C LEU A 214 -7.14 -17.49 -10.14
N PRO A 215 -6.28 -17.57 -9.09
CA PRO A 215 -6.66 -17.20 -7.74
C PRO A 215 -6.99 -15.71 -7.66
N LYS A 216 -7.94 -15.32 -6.80
CA LYS A 216 -8.35 -13.92 -6.66
C LYS A 216 -7.19 -13.05 -6.17
N GLU A 217 -7.05 -11.85 -6.73
CA GLU A 217 -6.04 -10.84 -6.36
C GLU A 217 -5.95 -10.60 -4.84
N GLN A 218 -7.09 -10.57 -4.14
CA GLN A 218 -7.14 -10.36 -2.68
C GLN A 218 -6.44 -11.48 -1.89
N TRP A 219 -6.42 -12.71 -2.39
CA TRP A 219 -5.76 -13.84 -1.72
C TRP A 219 -4.24 -13.70 -1.79
N TYR A 220 -3.73 -13.28 -2.94
CA TYR A 220 -2.33 -12.92 -3.11
C TYR A 220 -1.94 -11.73 -2.24
N ASN A 221 -2.79 -10.70 -2.14
CA ASN A 221 -2.53 -9.58 -1.25
C ASN A 221 -2.44 -9.99 0.23
N LEU A 222 -3.32 -10.89 0.69
CA LEU A 222 -3.26 -11.44 2.05
C LEU A 222 -1.98 -12.26 2.24
N ALA A 223 -1.64 -13.15 1.29
CA ALA A 223 -0.39 -13.93 1.36
C ALA A 223 0.86 -13.03 1.38
N ARG A 224 0.93 -12.02 0.50
CA ARG A 224 2.02 -11.04 0.46
C ARG A 224 2.18 -10.33 1.80
N PHE A 225 1.06 -9.85 2.36
CA PHE A 225 1.07 -9.16 3.65
C PHE A 225 1.60 -10.09 4.75
N LEU A 226 1.12 -11.33 4.82
CA LEU A 226 1.56 -12.30 5.82
C LEU A 226 3.04 -12.66 5.70
N TYR A 227 3.54 -12.85 4.48
CA TYR A 227 4.98 -13.05 4.25
C TYR A 227 5.81 -11.85 4.69
N PHE A 228 5.34 -10.64 4.42
CA PHE A 228 6.02 -9.42 4.83
C PHE A 228 6.07 -9.27 6.36
N GLU A 229 4.97 -9.51 7.07
CA GLU A 229 4.93 -9.48 8.55
C GLU A 229 5.86 -10.51 9.19
N GLN A 230 6.07 -11.65 8.52
CA GLN A 230 7.02 -12.67 8.94
C GLN A 230 8.48 -12.34 8.57
N ASN A 231 8.74 -11.17 7.98
CA ASN A 231 10.02 -10.75 7.42
C ASN A 231 10.56 -11.69 6.32
N ASP A 232 9.69 -12.48 5.67
CA ASP A 232 10.06 -13.30 4.51
C ASP A 232 10.00 -12.44 3.24
N ILE A 233 11.03 -11.62 3.05
CA ILE A 233 11.14 -10.70 1.91
C ILE A 233 11.19 -11.48 0.59
N ASN A 234 11.83 -12.65 0.57
CA ASN A 234 11.93 -13.48 -0.63
C ASN A 234 10.55 -13.93 -1.11
N LYS A 235 9.72 -14.48 -0.21
CA LYS A 235 8.35 -14.86 -0.56
C LYS A 235 7.45 -13.67 -0.82
N THR A 236 7.68 -12.54 -0.17
CA THR A 236 6.98 -11.29 -0.48
C THR A 236 7.22 -10.86 -1.94
N VAL A 237 8.47 -10.93 -2.40
CA VAL A 237 8.86 -10.67 -3.80
C VAL A 237 8.20 -11.65 -4.75
N GLU A 238 8.28 -12.96 -4.50
CA GLU A 238 7.64 -13.98 -5.35
C GLU A 238 6.13 -13.71 -5.53
N VAL A 239 5.42 -13.36 -4.45
CA VAL A 239 3.99 -13.05 -4.53
C VAL A 239 3.72 -11.73 -5.28
N LEU A 240 4.60 -10.72 -5.13
CA LEU A 240 4.51 -9.47 -5.90
C LEU A 240 4.73 -9.70 -7.40
N GLU A 241 5.65 -10.58 -7.77
CA GLU A 241 5.88 -10.98 -9.16
C GLU A 241 4.65 -11.71 -9.74
N GLU A 242 4.03 -12.62 -8.98
CA GLU A 242 2.75 -13.24 -9.39
C GLU A 242 1.63 -12.19 -9.53
N LEU A 243 1.52 -11.25 -8.58
CA LEU A 243 0.56 -10.15 -8.67
C LEU A 243 0.78 -9.30 -9.90
N LEU A 244 2.03 -9.03 -10.30
CA LEU A 244 2.32 -8.25 -11.50
C LEU A 244 2.04 -9.02 -12.79
N GLN A 245 2.23 -10.34 -12.79
CA GLN A 245 1.90 -11.19 -13.94
C GLN A 245 0.40 -11.17 -14.26
N TYR A 246 -0.46 -11.26 -13.24
CA TYR A 246 -1.91 -11.41 -13.45
C TYR A 246 -2.72 -10.13 -13.18
N TYR A 247 -2.18 -9.21 -12.38
CA TYR A 247 -2.86 -8.00 -11.89
C TYR A 247 -1.92 -6.77 -11.90
N PRO A 248 -1.36 -6.35 -13.05
CA PRO A 248 -0.32 -5.32 -13.12
C PRO A 248 -0.84 -3.95 -12.67
N LYS A 249 -0.58 -3.58 -11.40
CA LYS A 249 -0.96 -2.30 -10.80
C LYS A 249 0.26 -1.56 -10.28
N LYS A 250 0.23 -0.22 -10.36
CA LYS A 250 1.25 0.70 -9.81
C LYS A 250 1.79 0.27 -8.45
N GLN A 251 0.88 -0.01 -7.53
CA GLN A 251 1.23 -0.31 -6.14
C GLN A 251 2.14 -1.54 -6.01
N TYR A 252 2.03 -2.51 -6.92
CA TYR A 252 2.86 -3.72 -6.90
C TYR A 252 4.25 -3.44 -7.47
N TRP A 253 4.37 -2.63 -8.53
CA TRP A 253 5.67 -2.18 -9.03
C TRP A 253 6.45 -1.38 -7.99
N VAL A 254 5.79 -0.43 -7.31
CA VAL A 254 6.42 0.40 -6.27
C VAL A 254 6.86 -0.46 -5.07
N GLN A 255 6.00 -1.38 -4.62
CA GLN A 255 6.35 -2.30 -3.53
C GLN A 255 7.49 -3.23 -3.94
N LEU A 256 7.46 -3.79 -5.15
CA LEU A 256 8.51 -4.67 -5.65
C LEU A 256 9.85 -3.94 -5.73
N SER A 257 9.87 -2.70 -6.21
CA SER A 257 11.06 -1.85 -6.18
C SER A 257 11.64 -1.70 -4.77
N HIS A 258 10.80 -1.41 -3.78
CA HIS A 258 11.26 -1.31 -2.39
C HIS A 258 11.80 -2.64 -1.87
N MET A 259 11.13 -3.77 -2.16
CA MET A 259 11.60 -5.09 -1.71
C MET A 259 12.93 -5.49 -2.35
N TYR A 260 13.15 -5.18 -3.63
CA TYR A 260 14.46 -5.36 -4.25
C TYR A 260 15.54 -4.48 -3.62
N GLY A 261 15.19 -3.26 -3.20
CA GLY A 261 16.09 -2.40 -2.42
C GLY A 261 16.51 -3.03 -1.09
N GLU A 262 15.57 -3.61 -0.34
CA GLU A 262 15.87 -4.34 0.90
C GLU A 262 16.75 -5.58 0.65
N GLN A 263 16.63 -6.21 -0.53
CA GLN A 263 17.49 -7.31 -0.97
C GLN A 263 18.85 -6.85 -1.53
N GLN A 264 19.14 -5.54 -1.55
CA GLN A 264 20.34 -4.95 -2.18
C GLN A 264 20.45 -5.25 -3.69
N LYS A 265 19.30 -5.49 -4.34
CA LYS A 265 19.17 -5.70 -5.79
C LYS A 265 18.87 -4.38 -6.48
N GLU A 266 19.88 -3.50 -6.53
CA GLU A 266 19.72 -2.11 -6.97
C GLU A 266 19.25 -2.01 -8.43
N SER A 267 19.72 -2.90 -9.31
CA SER A 267 19.33 -2.93 -10.72
C SER A 267 17.85 -3.29 -10.88
N GLU A 268 17.37 -4.29 -10.15
CA GLU A 268 15.98 -4.73 -10.16
C GLU A 268 15.07 -3.71 -9.46
N GLN A 269 15.54 -3.09 -8.38
CA GLN A 269 14.87 -1.97 -7.72
C GLN A 269 14.61 -0.83 -8.71
N LEU A 270 15.65 -0.41 -9.45
CA LEU A 270 15.54 0.63 -10.46
C LEU A 270 14.58 0.20 -11.56
N SER A 271 14.73 -1.01 -12.08
CA SER A 271 13.91 -1.54 -13.19
C SER A 271 12.42 -1.57 -12.84
N ALA A 272 12.07 -2.01 -11.62
CA ALA A 272 10.68 -2.04 -11.16
C ALA A 272 10.07 -0.63 -11.02
N MET A 273 10.82 0.33 -10.45
CA MET A 273 10.33 1.72 -10.33
C MET A 273 10.25 2.42 -11.69
N GLU A 274 11.26 2.23 -12.55
CA GLU A 274 11.31 2.80 -13.89
C GLU A 274 10.15 2.28 -14.73
N THR A 275 9.79 1.00 -14.61
CA THR A 275 8.61 0.41 -15.28
C THR A 275 7.33 1.16 -14.91
N ALA A 276 7.10 1.43 -13.63
CA ALA A 276 5.95 2.23 -13.20
C ALA A 276 6.03 3.68 -13.71
N TYR A 277 7.22 4.27 -13.74
CA TYR A 277 7.43 5.64 -14.21
C TYR A 277 7.16 5.80 -15.70
N VAL A 278 7.73 4.94 -16.56
CA VAL A 278 7.58 5.04 -18.02
C VAL A 278 6.15 4.75 -18.47
N GLN A 279 5.40 3.95 -17.71
CA GLN A 279 3.97 3.73 -17.93
C GLN A 279 3.08 4.87 -17.38
N GLY A 280 3.69 5.96 -16.87
CA GLY A 280 2.96 7.11 -16.34
C GLY A 280 2.18 6.83 -15.05
N MET A 281 2.52 5.76 -14.33
CA MET A 281 1.79 5.35 -13.13
C MET A 281 2.15 6.19 -11.91
N LEU A 282 3.38 6.73 -11.81
CA LEU A 282 3.84 7.49 -10.63
C LEU A 282 3.16 8.86 -10.54
N ASP A 283 2.04 8.92 -9.81
CA ASP A 283 1.15 10.07 -9.68
C ASP A 283 1.39 10.89 -8.40
N LYS A 284 2.21 10.39 -7.47
CA LYS A 284 2.58 11.12 -6.24
C LYS A 284 3.96 11.74 -6.38
N GLY A 285 4.11 13.00 -5.97
CA GLY A 285 5.39 13.68 -5.96
C GLY A 285 6.48 12.94 -5.18
N THR A 286 6.14 12.25 -4.08
CA THR A 286 7.10 11.42 -3.35
C THR A 286 7.63 10.25 -4.16
N GLU A 287 6.78 9.61 -4.99
CA GLU A 287 7.19 8.49 -5.85
C GLU A 287 8.13 8.98 -6.95
N GLN A 288 7.84 10.15 -7.53
CA GLN A 288 8.68 10.79 -8.55
C GLN A 288 10.04 11.25 -7.97
N VAL A 289 10.05 11.80 -6.76
CA VAL A 289 11.29 12.14 -6.05
C VAL A 289 12.12 10.88 -5.77
N THR A 290 11.49 9.77 -5.34
CA THR A 290 12.18 8.49 -5.18
C THR A 290 12.77 8.00 -6.50
N MET A 291 12.02 8.05 -7.60
CA MET A 291 12.53 7.70 -8.93
C MET A 291 13.76 8.55 -9.32
N ALA A 292 13.75 9.85 -9.05
CA ALA A 292 14.90 10.71 -9.28
C ALA A 292 16.12 10.30 -8.46
N TYR A 293 15.93 9.93 -7.18
CA TYR A 293 17.02 9.40 -6.35
C TYR A 293 17.57 8.06 -6.88
N LEU A 294 16.71 7.15 -7.33
CA LEU A 294 17.16 5.89 -7.94
C LEU A 294 18.00 6.14 -9.19
N TYR A 295 17.59 7.07 -10.06
CA TYR A 295 18.42 7.46 -11.21
C TYR A 295 19.75 8.09 -10.80
N LEU A 296 19.79 8.92 -9.75
CA LEU A 296 21.05 9.50 -9.26
C LEU A 296 21.99 8.42 -8.70
N ASN A 297 21.46 7.46 -7.94
CA ASN A 297 22.23 6.35 -7.42
C ASN A 297 22.79 5.46 -8.53
N ALA A 298 22.04 5.30 -9.63
CA ALA A 298 22.47 4.58 -10.82
C ALA A 298 23.32 5.44 -11.78
N GLU A 299 23.79 6.61 -11.35
CA GLU A 299 24.63 7.52 -12.14
C GLU A 299 24.00 7.96 -13.47
N VAL A 300 22.67 8.10 -13.51
CA VAL A 300 21.88 8.60 -14.66
C VAL A 300 21.27 9.99 -14.36
N PRO A 301 22.09 11.03 -14.13
CA PRO A 301 21.63 12.32 -13.61
C PRO A 301 20.68 13.05 -14.56
N TYR A 302 20.81 12.86 -15.89
CA TYR A 302 19.91 13.48 -16.86
C TYR A 302 18.46 13.00 -16.67
N LYS A 303 18.24 11.69 -16.50
CA LYS A 303 16.89 11.13 -16.26
C LYS A 303 16.35 11.60 -14.92
N ALA A 304 17.18 11.64 -13.87
CA ALA A 304 16.80 12.18 -12.57
C ALA A 304 16.31 13.63 -12.68
N ALA A 305 17.07 14.47 -13.37
CA ALA A 305 16.76 15.88 -13.54
C ALA A 305 15.47 16.08 -14.34
N ARG A 306 15.24 15.27 -15.39
CA ARG A 306 13.99 15.27 -16.17
C ARG A 306 12.76 14.90 -15.32
N VAL A 307 12.88 13.92 -14.43
CA VAL A 307 11.77 13.55 -13.52
C VAL A 307 11.42 14.72 -12.61
N MET A 308 12.44 15.29 -11.95
CA MET A 308 12.25 16.41 -11.04
C MET A 308 11.71 17.65 -11.74
N ASP A 309 12.28 18.02 -12.89
CA ASP A 309 11.87 19.19 -13.67
C ASP A 309 10.43 19.08 -14.16
N LYS A 310 10.03 17.90 -14.68
CA LYS A 310 8.64 17.65 -15.08
C LYS A 310 7.69 17.77 -13.89
N GLY A 311 8.04 17.13 -12.77
CA GLY A 311 7.19 17.10 -11.57
C GLY A 311 7.05 18.47 -10.89
N LEU A 312 8.12 19.27 -10.87
CA LEU A 312 8.10 20.62 -10.32
C LEU A 312 7.34 21.61 -11.21
N LYS A 313 7.40 21.46 -12.54
CA LYS A 313 6.70 22.33 -13.49
C LYS A 313 5.20 22.07 -13.59
N ASN A 314 4.76 20.83 -13.33
CA ASN A 314 3.35 20.46 -13.36
C ASN A 314 2.72 20.33 -11.96
N ASP A 315 3.42 20.83 -10.93
CA ASP A 315 3.03 20.82 -9.52
C ASP A 315 2.76 19.44 -8.90
N SER A 316 3.11 18.34 -9.59
CA SER A 316 3.01 16.99 -9.00
C SER A 316 4.10 16.72 -7.96
N ILE A 317 5.23 17.43 -8.04
CA ILE A 317 6.23 17.56 -6.98
C ILE A 317 6.10 18.95 -6.37
N GLU A 318 5.89 18.99 -5.06
CA GLU A 318 5.84 20.25 -4.32
C GLU A 318 7.15 21.04 -4.48
N GLY A 319 7.04 22.33 -4.83
CA GLY A 319 8.15 23.27 -5.04
C GLY A 319 8.90 23.70 -3.77
N LYS A 320 9.32 22.74 -2.95
CA LYS A 320 10.16 22.94 -1.77
C LYS A 320 11.61 23.19 -2.17
N SER A 321 12.33 23.98 -1.38
CA SER A 321 13.77 24.26 -1.55
C SER A 321 14.59 22.97 -1.79
N LYS A 322 14.34 21.91 -1.02
CA LYS A 322 15.01 20.61 -1.18
C LYS A 322 14.73 19.94 -2.53
N ASN A 323 13.52 20.05 -3.07
CA ASN A 323 13.17 19.41 -4.35
C ASN A 323 13.81 20.14 -5.53
N TRP A 324 13.82 21.48 -5.48
CA TRP A 324 14.56 22.30 -6.43
C TRP A 324 16.08 22.06 -6.34
N GLU A 325 16.62 21.84 -5.14
CA GLU A 325 18.03 21.46 -4.95
C GLU A 325 18.36 20.15 -5.65
N ILE A 326 17.49 19.13 -5.56
CA ILE A 326 17.69 17.85 -6.28
C ILE A 326 17.69 18.11 -7.79
N ALA A 327 16.72 18.87 -8.31
CA ALA A 327 16.65 19.19 -9.74
C ALA A 327 17.92 19.91 -10.24
N GLY A 328 18.34 20.97 -9.54
CA GLY A 328 19.54 21.74 -9.90
C GLY A 328 20.82 20.92 -9.79
N SER A 329 20.94 20.10 -8.74
CA SER A 329 22.10 19.21 -8.56
C SER A 329 22.16 18.11 -9.61
N ALA A 330 21.01 17.55 -10.00
CA ALA A 330 20.93 16.55 -11.06
C ALA A 330 21.27 17.14 -12.43
N TRP A 331 20.75 18.33 -12.77
CA TRP A 331 21.12 19.01 -14.01
C TRP A 331 22.62 19.35 -14.06
N ARG A 332 23.17 19.84 -12.95
CA ARG A 332 24.60 20.13 -12.86
C ARG A 332 25.46 18.88 -13.07
N GLN A 333 25.10 17.75 -12.45
CA GLN A 333 25.79 16.47 -12.65
C GLN A 333 25.70 15.98 -14.09
N ALA A 334 24.56 16.23 -14.75
CA ALA A 334 24.37 15.95 -16.17
C ALA A 334 25.09 16.93 -17.12
N GLN A 335 25.91 17.86 -16.61
CA GLN A 335 26.58 18.93 -17.38
C GLN A 335 25.62 19.91 -18.08
N GLU A 336 24.37 19.97 -17.63
CA GLU A 336 23.31 20.85 -18.17
C GLU A 336 23.23 22.14 -17.34
N ILE A 337 24.32 22.92 -17.35
CA ILE A 337 24.49 24.07 -16.45
C ILE A 337 23.40 25.13 -16.64
N ASP A 338 22.98 25.39 -17.88
CA ASP A 338 21.92 26.34 -18.19
C ASP A 338 20.57 25.98 -17.56
N LYS A 339 20.30 24.68 -17.37
CA LYS A 339 19.10 24.17 -16.67
C LYS A 339 19.32 24.11 -15.16
N ALA A 340 20.55 23.85 -14.72
CA ALA A 340 20.89 23.78 -13.31
C ALA A 340 20.73 25.12 -12.59
N ILE A 341 21.11 26.22 -13.25
CA ILE A 341 21.06 27.58 -12.70
C ILE A 341 19.65 27.96 -12.24
N PRO A 342 18.60 27.99 -13.08
CA PRO A 342 17.26 28.39 -12.65
C PRO A 342 16.68 27.48 -11.56
N ALA A 343 16.95 26.17 -11.62
CA ALA A 343 16.53 25.24 -10.57
C ALA A 343 17.24 25.53 -9.22
N MET A 344 18.53 25.85 -9.24
CA MET A 344 19.29 26.19 -8.04
C MET A 344 18.94 27.60 -7.51
N GLU A 345 18.53 28.52 -8.39
CA GLU A 345 17.97 29.83 -8.00
C GLU A 345 16.68 29.64 -7.19
N GLU A 346 15.75 28.80 -7.66
CA GLU A 346 14.53 28.42 -6.91
C GLU A 346 14.86 27.71 -5.59
N ALA A 347 15.86 26.84 -5.59
CA ALA A 347 16.30 26.16 -4.37
C ALA A 347 16.78 27.17 -3.31
N ALA A 348 17.66 28.09 -3.71
CA ALA A 348 18.26 29.07 -2.81
C ALA A 348 17.28 30.15 -2.37
N SER A 349 16.39 30.63 -3.25
CA SER A 349 15.37 31.64 -2.90
C SER A 349 14.41 31.16 -1.82
N ARG A 350 14.11 29.86 -1.81
CA ARG A 350 13.22 29.18 -0.85
C ARG A 350 13.94 28.62 0.38
N SER A 351 15.25 28.82 0.50
CA SER A 351 16.03 28.34 1.63
C SER A 351 16.22 29.43 2.68
N ASP A 352 16.29 29.02 3.94
CA ASP A 352 16.71 29.90 5.04
C ASP A 352 18.22 29.88 5.30
N LYS A 353 18.96 28.95 4.67
CA LYS A 353 20.38 28.73 4.93
C LYS A 353 21.25 29.32 3.83
N GLY A 354 22.43 29.81 4.20
CA GLY A 354 23.44 30.28 3.26
C GLY A 354 24.03 29.18 2.37
N GLU A 355 23.98 27.91 2.80
CA GLU A 355 24.53 26.77 2.08
C GLU A 355 23.98 26.61 0.65
N LEU A 356 22.69 26.89 0.42
CA LEU A 356 22.14 26.81 -0.94
C LEU A 356 22.59 27.97 -1.82
N TYR A 357 22.83 29.15 -1.24
CA TYR A 357 23.43 30.27 -1.96
C TYR A 357 24.90 30.02 -2.32
N THR A 358 25.67 29.33 -1.47
CA THR A 358 27.05 28.96 -1.82
C THR A 358 27.08 27.92 -2.94
N ARG A 359 26.18 26.92 -2.90
CA ARG A 359 26.01 25.97 -4.00
C ARG A 359 25.58 26.64 -5.30
N LEU A 360 24.61 27.56 -5.24
CA LEU A 360 24.22 28.39 -6.39
C LEU A 360 25.42 29.16 -6.95
N GLY A 361 26.24 29.74 -6.07
CA GLY A 361 27.51 30.37 -6.42
C GLY A 361 28.44 29.48 -7.23
N ASN A 362 28.59 28.21 -6.83
CA ASN A 362 29.37 27.23 -7.57
C ASN A 362 28.76 26.96 -8.95
N VAL A 363 27.43 26.79 -9.04
CA VAL A 363 26.76 26.56 -10.34
C VAL A 363 26.93 27.76 -11.28
N TYR A 364 26.84 28.99 -10.76
CA TYR A 364 27.15 30.18 -11.55
C TYR A 364 28.61 30.22 -12.00
N LEU A 365 29.55 29.76 -11.17
CA LEU A 365 30.96 29.68 -11.56
C LEU A 365 31.14 28.69 -12.71
N ASP A 366 30.52 27.50 -12.63
CA ASP A 366 30.53 26.50 -13.69
C ASP A 366 29.91 27.04 -14.99
N GLY A 367 28.89 27.89 -14.87
CA GLY A 367 28.23 28.58 -15.98
C GLY A 367 28.91 29.89 -16.40
N VAL A 368 30.13 30.17 -15.90
CA VAL A 368 30.92 31.38 -16.27
C VAL A 368 30.21 32.70 -15.89
N GLN A 369 29.18 32.66 -15.05
CA GLN A 369 28.43 33.82 -14.55
C GLN A 369 29.11 34.43 -13.31
N TYR A 370 30.38 34.80 -13.43
CA TYR A 370 31.24 35.18 -12.31
C TYR A 370 30.68 36.29 -11.41
N LYS A 371 30.04 37.31 -11.99
CA LYS A 371 29.40 38.39 -11.22
C LYS A 371 28.25 37.87 -10.36
N LYS A 372 27.41 36.97 -10.89
CA LYS A 372 26.33 36.35 -10.11
C LYS A 372 26.87 35.38 -9.06
N ALA A 373 27.95 34.64 -9.38
CA ALA A 373 28.65 33.79 -8.43
C ALA A 373 29.11 34.60 -7.20
N ILE A 374 29.76 35.76 -7.41
CA ILE A 374 30.17 36.67 -6.33
C ILE A 374 28.98 37.08 -5.46
N THR A 375 27.87 37.52 -6.07
CA THR A 375 26.66 37.93 -5.34
C THR A 375 26.09 36.79 -4.50
N ALA A 376 25.93 35.60 -5.09
CA ALA A 376 25.39 34.43 -4.40
C ALA A 376 26.31 33.96 -3.26
N LEU A 377 27.62 33.87 -3.49
CA LEU A 377 28.59 33.42 -2.47
C LEU A 377 28.66 34.39 -1.29
N ASN A 378 28.69 35.70 -1.54
CA ASN A 378 28.65 36.70 -0.46
C ASN A 378 27.34 36.60 0.34
N LYS A 379 26.19 36.44 -0.33
CA LYS A 379 24.90 36.25 0.34
C LYS A 379 24.86 34.97 1.17
N GLY A 380 25.45 33.87 0.66
CA GLY A 380 25.55 32.62 1.39
C GLY A 380 26.42 32.73 2.64
N LEU A 381 27.60 33.35 2.51
CA LEU A 381 28.51 33.57 3.63
C LEU A 381 27.93 34.52 4.69
N SER A 382 27.21 35.57 4.29
CA SER A 382 26.59 36.51 5.23
C SER A 382 25.38 35.93 5.97
N ARG A 383 24.57 35.10 5.29
CA ARG A 383 23.39 34.47 5.91
C ARG A 383 23.74 33.38 6.92
N GLY A 384 24.95 32.81 6.84
CA GLY A 384 25.41 31.76 7.75
C GLY A 384 24.80 30.39 7.47
N GLY A 385 25.14 29.41 8.31
CA GLY A 385 24.71 28.00 8.12
C GLY A 385 25.41 27.27 6.96
N VAL A 386 26.51 27.84 6.44
CA VAL A 386 27.39 27.21 5.45
C VAL A 386 28.30 26.22 6.17
N LYS A 387 28.30 24.96 5.75
CA LYS A 387 29.10 23.90 6.39
C LYS A 387 30.60 24.03 6.13
N ARG A 388 30.95 24.49 4.92
CA ARG A 388 32.33 24.71 4.46
C ARG A 388 32.53 26.15 3.97
N PRO A 389 32.55 27.13 4.90
CA PRO A 389 32.71 28.54 4.54
C PRO A 389 34.09 28.80 3.91
N ASP A 390 35.08 27.99 4.23
CA ASP A 390 36.41 27.98 3.60
C ASP A 390 36.34 27.63 2.11
N THR A 391 35.60 26.57 1.74
CA THR A 391 35.39 26.21 0.33
C THR A 391 34.59 27.28 -0.41
N ALA A 392 33.55 27.83 0.21
CA ALA A 392 32.79 28.93 -0.39
C ALA A 392 33.68 30.18 -0.63
N ARG A 393 34.63 30.47 0.25
CA ARG A 393 35.61 31.56 0.07
C ARG A 393 36.63 31.26 -1.04
N LEU A 394 37.04 30.00 -1.22
CA LEU A 394 37.86 29.62 -2.38
C LEU A 394 37.14 29.95 -3.69
N VAL A 395 35.89 29.51 -3.83
CA VAL A 395 35.07 29.79 -5.02
C VAL A 395 34.85 31.30 -5.20
N LEU A 396 34.64 32.03 -4.10
CA LEU A 396 34.51 33.49 -4.14
C LEU A 396 35.80 34.15 -4.66
N GLY A 397 36.97 33.68 -4.20
CA GLY A 397 38.26 34.12 -4.70
C GLY A 397 38.43 33.85 -6.20
N MET A 398 38.05 32.66 -6.67
CA MET A 398 38.08 32.31 -8.10
C MET A 398 37.17 33.23 -8.91
N ALA A 399 35.96 33.54 -8.42
CA ALA A 399 35.04 34.44 -9.10
C ALA A 399 35.56 35.89 -9.14
N TYR A 400 36.16 36.38 -8.04
CA TYR A 400 36.83 37.69 -8.03
C TYR A 400 38.03 37.74 -8.98
N PHE A 401 38.84 36.69 -9.02
CA PHE A 401 39.97 36.58 -9.94
C PHE A 401 39.51 36.67 -11.40
N ASN A 402 38.48 35.92 -11.79
CA ASN A 402 37.93 35.94 -13.15
C ASN A 402 37.26 37.28 -13.52
N THR A 403 36.83 38.07 -12.53
CA THR A 403 36.36 39.45 -12.75
C THR A 403 37.46 40.50 -12.59
N ARG A 404 38.73 40.08 -12.52
CA ARG A 404 39.93 40.93 -12.36
C ARG A 404 39.93 41.79 -11.09
N GLN A 405 39.14 41.43 -10.08
CA GLN A 405 39.13 42.06 -8.76
C GLN A 405 40.21 41.42 -7.87
N TYR A 406 41.47 41.49 -8.30
CA TYR A 406 42.58 40.77 -7.66
C TYR A 406 42.78 41.06 -6.16
N PRO A 407 42.61 42.30 -5.65
CA PRO A 407 42.69 42.55 -4.21
C PRO A 407 41.66 41.73 -3.42
N LYS A 408 40.40 41.72 -3.88
CA LYS A 408 39.32 40.94 -3.25
C LYS A 408 39.54 39.43 -3.42
N ALA A 409 40.09 39.01 -4.56
CA ALA A 409 40.46 37.61 -4.78
C ALA A 409 41.49 37.16 -3.75
N ARG A 410 42.54 37.96 -3.51
CA ARG A 410 43.56 37.70 -2.48
C ARG A 410 42.93 37.59 -1.10
N GLU A 411 42.09 38.54 -0.71
CA GLU A 411 41.41 38.53 0.59
C GLU A 411 40.59 37.24 0.79
N ALA A 412 39.83 36.84 -0.23
CA ALA A 412 39.03 35.62 -0.18
C ALA A 412 39.90 34.36 -0.08
N PHE A 413 40.97 34.25 -0.85
CA PHE A 413 41.91 33.11 -0.75
C PHE A 413 42.62 33.06 0.60
N VAL A 414 43.11 34.19 1.13
CA VAL A 414 43.72 34.25 2.46
C VAL A 414 42.71 33.84 3.54
N ALA A 415 41.47 34.33 3.47
CA ALA A 415 40.42 33.95 4.41
C ALA A 415 40.05 32.46 4.31
N ALA A 416 40.05 31.87 3.11
CA ALA A 416 39.88 30.44 2.92
C ALA A 416 41.04 29.63 3.49
N GLY A 417 42.28 30.12 3.35
CA GLY A 417 43.48 29.43 3.83
C GLY A 417 43.68 29.42 5.34
N ARG A 418 42.81 30.08 6.10
CA ARG A 418 42.73 29.95 7.56
C ARG A 418 42.21 28.59 8.01
N ASP A 419 41.49 27.88 7.15
CA ASP A 419 41.12 26.48 7.38
C ASP A 419 42.17 25.57 6.74
N GLU A 420 42.76 24.69 7.54
CA GLU A 420 43.84 23.78 7.12
C GLU A 420 43.46 22.96 5.88
N ARG A 421 42.18 22.58 5.77
CA ARG A 421 41.67 21.75 4.66
C ARG A 421 41.66 22.50 3.32
N SER A 422 41.64 23.84 3.35
CA SER A 422 41.64 24.71 2.18
C SER A 422 42.96 25.46 1.98
N ALA A 423 43.86 25.48 2.96
CA ALA A 423 45.14 26.20 2.94
C ALA A 423 45.99 25.89 1.71
N LYS A 424 46.14 24.61 1.34
CA LYS A 424 46.92 24.21 0.16
C LYS A 424 46.36 24.83 -1.12
N TYR A 425 45.05 24.71 -1.35
CA TYR A 425 44.39 25.23 -2.55
C TYR A 425 44.40 26.76 -2.58
N ALA A 426 44.16 27.41 -1.44
CA ALA A 426 44.26 28.87 -1.31
C ALA A 426 45.65 29.38 -1.71
N ASN A 427 46.72 28.76 -1.19
CA ASN A 427 48.09 29.15 -1.50
C ASN A 427 48.45 28.94 -2.97
N GLN A 428 47.95 27.86 -3.60
CA GLN A 428 48.12 27.63 -5.03
C GLN A 428 47.48 28.75 -5.86
N TRP A 429 46.25 29.15 -5.52
CA TRP A 429 45.56 30.24 -6.18
C TRP A 429 46.25 31.60 -5.99
N ILE A 430 46.74 31.88 -4.79
CA ILE A 430 47.52 33.10 -4.51
C ILE A 430 48.77 33.14 -5.38
N LYS A 431 49.55 32.06 -5.43
CA LYS A 431 50.76 31.96 -6.26
C LYS A 431 50.46 32.12 -7.75
N TYR A 432 49.39 31.48 -8.22
CA TYR A 432 48.95 31.60 -9.61
C TYR A 432 48.58 33.05 -9.95
N MET A 433 47.79 33.70 -9.10
CA MET A 433 47.40 35.10 -9.26
C MET A 433 48.61 36.04 -9.25
N ASP A 434 49.59 35.82 -8.37
CA ASP A 434 50.82 36.62 -8.31
C ASP A 434 51.62 36.53 -9.61
N THR A 435 51.72 35.33 -10.17
CA THR A 435 52.38 35.08 -11.45
C THR A 435 51.67 35.80 -12.60
N GLU A 436 50.33 35.73 -12.62
CA GLU A 436 49.52 36.38 -13.65
C GLU A 436 49.59 37.91 -13.57
N LEU A 437 49.60 38.48 -12.35
CA LEU A 437 49.79 39.92 -12.14
C LEU A 437 51.18 40.39 -12.60
N ALA A 438 52.24 39.62 -12.31
CA ALA A 438 53.60 39.92 -12.77
C ALA A 438 53.68 39.90 -14.30
N ARG A 439 53.04 38.90 -14.93
CA ARG A 439 52.95 38.79 -16.40
C ARG A 439 52.20 39.97 -17.03
N GLN A 440 51.07 40.38 -16.44
CA GLN A 440 50.32 41.54 -16.92
C GLN A 440 51.14 42.83 -16.82
N LYS A 441 51.89 43.01 -15.73
CA LYS A 441 52.79 44.14 -15.56
C LYS A 441 53.92 44.15 -16.61
N SER A 442 54.57 43.02 -16.86
CA SER A 442 55.64 42.94 -17.86
C SER A 442 55.16 43.21 -19.30
N LEU A 443 53.89 42.95 -19.60
CA LEU A 443 53.27 43.28 -20.89
C LEU A 443 52.81 44.74 -21.00
N GLN A 444 52.73 45.46 -19.89
CA GLN A 444 52.44 46.90 -19.88
C GLN A 444 53.73 47.73 -19.93
N ASP A 445 54.82 47.18 -19.36
CA ASP A 445 56.12 47.84 -19.25
C ASP A 445 57.03 47.60 -20.48
N GLY A 446 56.67 46.68 -21.39
CA GLY A 446 57.39 46.36 -22.63
C GLY A 446 56.49 46.49 -23.83
#